data_AF-A0A1F3B6P8-F1
#
_entry.id   AF-A0A1F3B6P8-F1
#
_cell.length_a   1.000
_cell.length_b   1.000
_cell.length_c   1.000
_cell.angle_alpha   90.00
_cell.angle_beta   90.00
_cell.angle_gamma   90.00
#
_symmetry.space_group_name_H-M   'P 1'
#
loop_
_entity.id
_entity.type
_entity.pdbx_description
1 polymer ?
#
loop_
_entity_poly.entity_id
_entity_poly.type
_entity_poly.pdbx_seq_one_letter_code
_entity_poly.pdbx_strand_id
1 'polypeptide(L)'
;MKTMANFKTIDDLDVKGKRVLVRADINVPMKDGVVTDTTRIDRSAQTIKELIARGAKVIIVTHFGRPKGQRVPEMSLKPLVAPLSKALGVNVAWADDCIGDVASLVVNGLTNGQVALLENLRYHAQEEKNDPA
;
A
#
# COMPACT_ATOMS: atom_id res chain seq x y z
N MET A 1 -26.43 -21.93 -0.61
CA MET A 1 -26.24 -20.49 -0.33
C MET A 1 -25.08 -20.38 0.65
N LYS A 2 -23.89 -19.91 0.23
CA LYS A 2 -22.73 -19.82 1.12
C LYS A 2 -23.02 -18.75 2.17
N THR A 3 -22.97 -19.11 3.44
CA THR A 3 -23.00 -18.18 4.58
C THR A 3 -21.84 -17.20 4.39
N MET A 4 -22.13 -15.95 4.01
CA MET A 4 -21.11 -14.90 4.05
C MET A 4 -20.77 -14.68 5.52
N ALA A 5 -19.52 -14.92 5.90
CA ALA A 5 -19.05 -14.60 7.23
C ALA A 5 -19.25 -13.10 7.51
N ASN A 6 -19.68 -12.77 8.72
CA ASN A 6 -20.00 -11.41 9.13
C ASN A 6 -18.71 -10.63 9.46
N PHE A 7 -17.98 -10.21 8.44
CA PHE A 7 -16.78 -9.39 8.59
C PHE A 7 -17.16 -7.92 8.75
N LYS A 8 -16.42 -7.20 9.60
CA LYS A 8 -16.47 -5.73 9.60
C LYS A 8 -15.94 -5.21 8.26
N THR A 9 -16.64 -4.26 7.66
CA THR A 9 -16.20 -3.59 6.44
C THR A 9 -15.64 -2.21 6.76
N ILE A 10 -15.13 -1.52 5.74
CA ILE A 10 -14.72 -0.12 5.89
C ILE A 10 -15.90 0.78 6.25
N ASP A 11 -17.14 0.40 5.95
CA ASP A 11 -18.34 1.15 6.29
C ASP A 11 -18.52 1.28 7.82
N ASP A 12 -18.00 0.31 8.57
CA ASP A 12 -18.09 0.26 10.04
C ASP A 12 -17.03 1.14 10.76
N LEU A 13 -16.13 1.79 10.01
CA LEU A 13 -14.95 2.46 10.59
C LEU A 13 -15.09 3.98 10.62
N ASP A 14 -14.88 4.63 11.76
CA ASP A 14 -14.59 6.06 11.77
C ASP A 14 -13.10 6.27 11.46
N VAL A 15 -12.78 6.85 10.29
CA VAL A 15 -11.41 6.97 9.78
C VAL A 15 -10.91 8.41 9.67
N LYS A 16 -11.76 9.41 9.93
CA LYS A 16 -11.42 10.81 9.71
C LYS A 16 -10.24 11.22 10.59
N GLY A 17 -9.18 11.74 9.97
CA GLY A 17 -7.95 12.15 10.66
C GLY A 17 -7.08 11.01 11.17
N LYS A 18 -7.49 9.75 10.99
CA LYS A 18 -6.74 8.57 11.46
C LYS A 18 -5.79 8.07 10.38
N ARG A 19 -4.72 7.41 10.82
CA ARG A 19 -3.84 6.63 9.96
C ARG A 19 -4.50 5.28 9.70
N VAL A 20 -4.68 4.92 8.44
CA VAL A 20 -5.26 3.65 8.03
C VAL A 20 -4.22 2.90 7.21
N LEU A 21 -3.71 1.80 7.77
CA LEU A 21 -2.81 0.88 7.08
C LEU A 21 -3.63 -0.04 6.17
N VAL A 22 -3.41 0.06 4.87
CA VAL A 22 -4.10 -0.71 3.83
C VAL A 22 -3.12 -1.69 3.22
N ARG A 23 -3.35 -2.98 3.46
CA ARG A 23 -2.64 -4.05 2.78
C ARG A 23 -3.34 -4.35 1.45
N ALA A 24 -2.74 -3.90 0.34
CA ALA A 24 -3.33 -3.98 -0.99
C ALA A 24 -2.68 -5.08 -1.83
N ASP A 25 -3.45 -5.75 -2.69
CA ASP A 25 -2.89 -6.58 -3.77
C ASP A 25 -2.66 -5.71 -5.01
N ILE A 26 -1.49 -5.09 -5.07
CA ILE A 26 -1.01 -4.33 -6.24
C ILE A 26 0.28 -4.94 -6.81
N ASN A 27 0.45 -6.25 -6.63
CA ASN A 27 1.48 -7.03 -7.29
C ASN A 27 1.10 -7.19 -8.77
N VAL A 28 1.52 -6.20 -9.57
CA VAL A 28 1.21 -6.09 -11.01
C VAL A 28 2.39 -6.54 -11.87
N PRO A 29 2.14 -7.06 -13.07
CA PRO A 29 3.23 -7.35 -14.00
C PRO A 29 3.98 -6.08 -14.37
N MET A 30 5.31 -6.18 -14.38
CA MET A 30 6.21 -5.14 -14.82
C MET A 30 7.15 -5.67 -15.89
N LYS A 31 7.51 -4.80 -16.83
CA LYS A 31 8.56 -5.02 -17.81
C LYS A 31 9.51 -3.84 -17.79
N ASP A 32 10.79 -4.09 -17.59
CA ASP A 32 11.84 -3.06 -17.55
C ASP A 32 11.53 -1.92 -16.56
N GLY A 33 10.98 -2.27 -15.40
CA GLY A 33 10.58 -1.32 -14.36
C GLY A 33 9.30 -0.52 -14.68
N VAL A 34 8.57 -0.87 -15.72
CA VAL A 34 7.31 -0.22 -16.12
C VAL A 34 6.12 -1.16 -15.90
N VAL A 35 5.07 -0.66 -15.26
CA VAL A 35 3.81 -1.40 -15.08
C VAL A 35 3.14 -1.62 -16.43
N THR A 36 2.79 -2.86 -16.75
CA THR A 36 2.16 -3.23 -18.03
C THR A 36 0.66 -3.50 -17.93
N ASP A 37 0.14 -3.74 -16.72
CA ASP A 37 -1.29 -3.94 -16.45
C ASP A 37 -1.66 -3.28 -15.12
N THR A 38 -2.60 -2.32 -15.15
CA THR A 38 -3.05 -1.57 -13.97
C THR A 38 -4.29 -2.16 -13.30
N THR A 39 -4.85 -3.27 -13.78
CA THR A 39 -6.13 -3.81 -13.30
C THR A 39 -6.20 -3.97 -11.78
N ARG A 40 -5.11 -4.44 -11.15
CA ARG A 40 -5.05 -4.59 -9.69
C ARG A 40 -4.93 -3.26 -8.94
N ILE A 41 -4.21 -2.30 -9.52
CA ILE A 41 -4.13 -0.93 -9.02
C ILE A 41 -5.51 -0.28 -9.05
N ASP A 42 -6.20 -0.36 -10.19
CA ASP A 42 -7.50 0.26 -10.40
C ASP A 42 -8.58 -0.33 -9.48
N ARG A 43 -8.52 -1.64 -9.22
CA ARG A 43 -9.39 -2.31 -8.23
C ARG A 43 -9.13 -1.83 -6.81
N SER A 44 -7.86 -1.81 -6.38
CA SER A 44 -7.49 -1.37 -5.03
C SER A 44 -7.79 0.13 -4.82
N ALA A 45 -7.68 0.93 -5.88
CA ALA A 45 -7.93 2.36 -5.85
C ALA A 45 -9.36 2.72 -5.43
N GLN A 46 -10.36 1.86 -5.65
CA GLN A 46 -11.74 2.14 -5.25
C GLN A 46 -11.87 2.29 -3.72
N THR A 47 -11.39 1.30 -2.96
CA THR A 47 -11.37 1.35 -1.49
C THR A 47 -10.50 2.49 -0.97
N ILE A 48 -9.33 2.70 -1.58
CA ILE A 48 -8.40 3.75 -1.14
C ILE A 48 -9.02 5.15 -1.35
N LYS A 49 -9.69 5.39 -2.49
CA LYS A 49 -10.41 6.65 -2.76
C LYS A 49 -11.49 6.93 -1.73
N GLU A 50 -12.22 5.91 -1.30
CA GLU A 50 -13.24 6.07 -0.26
C GLU A 50 -12.63 6.49 1.08
N LEU A 51 -11.52 5.85 1.49
CA LEU A 51 -10.79 6.22 2.70
C LEU A 51 -10.26 7.66 2.63
N ILE A 52 -9.70 8.05 1.48
CA ILE A 52 -9.25 9.43 1.21
C ILE A 52 -10.42 10.41 1.35
N ALA A 53 -11.56 10.14 0.70
CA ALA A 53 -12.74 10.99 0.72
C ALA A 53 -13.31 11.16 2.15
N ARG A 54 -13.17 10.13 2.99
CA ARG A 54 -13.55 10.15 4.41
C ARG A 54 -12.51 10.82 5.32
N GLY A 55 -11.42 11.34 4.74
CA GLY A 55 -10.40 12.11 5.44
C GLY A 55 -9.37 11.26 6.18
N ALA A 56 -9.19 9.99 5.81
CA ALA A 56 -8.12 9.15 6.34
C ALA A 56 -6.75 9.59 5.80
N LYS A 57 -5.70 9.28 6.56
CA LYS A 57 -4.31 9.28 6.08
C LYS A 57 -4.00 7.84 5.69
N VAL A 58 -3.86 7.53 4.41
CA VAL A 58 -3.75 6.14 3.94
C VAL A 58 -2.30 5.73 3.81
N ILE A 59 -1.93 4.59 4.39
CA ILE A 59 -0.59 4.00 4.29
C ILE A 59 -0.75 2.67 3.57
N ILE A 60 -0.23 2.57 2.36
CA ILE A 60 -0.33 1.36 1.53
C ILE A 60 0.90 0.49 1.77
N VAL A 61 0.65 -0.79 2.05
CA VAL A 61 1.67 -1.84 2.08
C VAL A 61 1.29 -2.97 1.12
N THR A 62 2.29 -3.54 0.47
CA THR A 62 2.14 -4.66 -0.47
C THR A 62 3.48 -5.37 -0.60
N HIS A 63 3.51 -6.44 -1.37
CA HIS A 63 4.73 -7.09 -1.81
C HIS A 63 4.83 -7.09 -3.33
N PHE A 64 6.03 -7.30 -3.83
CA PHE A 64 6.29 -7.58 -5.24
C PHE A 64 7.35 -8.67 -5.37
N GLY A 65 7.10 -9.65 -6.24
CA GLY A 65 8.00 -10.80 -6.41
C GLY A 65 8.25 -11.59 -5.12
N ARG A 66 9.44 -12.22 -5.05
CA ARG A 66 9.90 -13.04 -3.93
C ARG A 66 11.39 -12.76 -3.64
N PRO A 67 11.70 -11.61 -3.03
CA PRO A 67 13.07 -11.22 -2.73
C PRO A 67 13.68 -11.93 -1.51
N LYS A 68 12.92 -12.78 -0.80
CA LYS A 68 13.40 -13.63 0.32
C LYS A 68 14.13 -12.85 1.43
N GLY A 69 13.61 -11.68 1.81
CA GLY A 69 14.18 -10.85 2.86
C GLY A 69 15.44 -10.08 2.44
N GLN A 70 15.64 -9.85 1.14
CA GLN A 70 16.79 -9.10 0.61
C GLN A 70 16.31 -7.90 -0.21
N ARG A 71 17.10 -6.82 -0.25
CA ARG A 71 16.81 -5.71 -1.16
C ARG A 71 17.25 -6.06 -2.57
N VAL A 72 16.29 -6.18 -3.48
CA VAL A 72 16.50 -6.51 -4.91
C VAL A 72 15.92 -5.36 -5.73
N PRO A 73 16.72 -4.46 -6.33
CA PRO A 73 16.23 -3.23 -6.98
C PRO A 73 15.08 -3.45 -7.98
N GLU A 74 15.13 -4.55 -8.73
CA GLU A 74 14.13 -4.95 -9.71
C GLU A 74 12.78 -5.33 -9.08
N MET A 75 12.76 -5.60 -7.77
CA MET A 75 11.57 -5.91 -6.98
C MET A 75 11.12 -4.73 -6.10
N SER A 76 11.60 -3.51 -6.35
CA SER A 76 11.13 -2.31 -5.67
C SER A 76 9.69 -1.95 -6.07
N LEU A 77 8.93 -1.39 -5.14
CA LEU A 77 7.60 -0.85 -5.39
C LEU A 77 7.61 0.59 -5.92
N LYS A 78 8.77 1.25 -5.96
CA LYS A 78 8.89 2.65 -6.40
C LYS A 78 8.25 2.93 -7.77
N PRO A 79 8.32 2.03 -8.77
CA PRO A 79 7.64 2.23 -10.04
C PRO A 79 6.10 2.31 -9.95
N LEU A 80 5.50 1.84 -8.86
CA LEU A 80 4.05 1.90 -8.65
C LEU A 80 3.57 3.29 -8.24
N VAL A 81 4.45 4.17 -7.75
CA VAL A 81 4.08 5.49 -7.23
C VAL A 81 3.32 6.33 -8.26
N ALA A 82 3.83 6.42 -9.49
CA ALA A 82 3.18 7.19 -10.54
C ALA A 82 1.85 6.59 -11.02
N PRO A 83 1.75 5.29 -11.35
CA PRO A 83 0.48 4.63 -11.64
C PRO A 83 -0.56 4.75 -10.52
N LEU A 84 -0.16 4.56 -9.25
CA LEU A 84 -1.06 4.74 -8.11
C LEU A 84 -1.53 6.18 -7.99
N SER A 85 -0.62 7.15 -8.10
CA SER A 85 -1.00 8.58 -8.03
C SER A 85 -2.01 8.94 -9.11
N LYS A 86 -1.81 8.43 -10.33
CA LYS A 86 -2.76 8.58 -11.44
C LYS A 86 -4.10 7.93 -11.12
N ALA A 87 -4.10 6.69 -10.64
CA ALA A 87 -5.33 5.96 -10.34
C ALA A 87 -6.12 6.63 -9.21
N LEU A 88 -5.44 7.16 -8.19
CA LEU A 88 -6.05 7.79 -7.01
C LEU A 88 -6.45 9.25 -7.25
N GLY A 89 -5.80 9.96 -8.18
CA GLY A 89 -6.00 11.39 -8.42
C GLY A 89 -5.34 12.29 -7.37
N VAL A 90 -4.43 11.74 -6.57
CA VAL A 90 -3.66 12.47 -5.54
C VAL A 90 -2.20 12.01 -5.59
N ASN A 91 -1.29 12.85 -5.11
CA ASN A 91 0.12 12.47 -4.98
C ASN A 91 0.30 11.37 -3.93
N VAL A 92 1.05 10.33 -4.27
CA VAL A 92 1.45 9.27 -3.34
C VAL A 92 2.87 9.54 -2.85
N ALA A 93 3.04 9.71 -1.54
CA ALA A 93 4.34 9.81 -0.91
C ALA A 93 5.06 8.45 -0.93
N TRP A 94 6.38 8.46 -1.10
CA TRP A 94 7.21 7.26 -1.14
C TRP A 94 8.03 7.13 0.14
N ALA A 95 8.05 5.93 0.74
CA ALA A 95 9.01 5.56 1.77
C ALA A 95 9.92 4.45 1.25
N ASP A 96 11.23 4.67 1.35
CA ASP A 96 12.25 3.71 0.88
C ASP A 96 12.37 2.47 1.78
N ASP A 97 11.58 2.39 2.84
CA ASP A 97 11.42 1.21 3.69
C ASP A 97 9.96 1.13 4.19
N CYS A 98 9.54 -0.02 4.71
CA CYS A 98 8.24 -0.21 5.34
C CYS A 98 8.26 -0.20 6.87
N ILE A 99 9.45 -0.18 7.48
CA ILE A 99 9.64 -0.05 8.93
C ILE A 99 10.72 0.99 9.25
N GLY A 100 10.87 1.32 10.53
CA GLY A 100 11.92 2.21 11.03
C GLY A 100 11.67 3.70 10.74
N ASP A 101 12.74 4.50 10.89
CA ASP A 101 12.67 5.96 10.86
C ASP A 101 12.25 6.50 9.49
N VAL A 102 12.67 5.86 8.40
CA VAL A 102 12.32 6.27 7.03
C VAL A 102 10.81 6.17 6.80
N ALA A 103 10.20 5.04 7.18
CA ALA A 103 8.75 4.86 7.08
C ALA A 103 8.01 5.81 8.03
N SER A 104 8.51 5.95 9.25
CA SER A 104 7.90 6.80 10.27
C SER A 104 7.87 8.27 9.86
N LEU A 105 8.96 8.78 9.28
CA LEU A 105 9.06 10.16 8.80
C LEU A 105 7.99 10.46 7.73
N VAL A 106 7.86 9.59 6.73
CA VAL A 106 6.88 9.75 5.66
C VAL A 106 5.45 9.67 6.19
N VAL A 107 5.15 8.68 7.03
CA VAL A 107 3.81 8.47 7.59
C VAL A 107 3.40 9.63 8.51
N ASN A 108 4.33 10.15 9.33
CA ASN A 108 4.06 11.27 10.23
C ASN A 108 3.88 12.60 9.48
N GLY A 109 4.46 12.73 8.29
CA GLY A 109 4.28 13.89 7.41
C GLY A 109 2.91 13.95 6.72
N LEU A 110 2.11 12.87 6.76
CA LEU A 110 0.81 12.84 6.08
C LEU A 110 -0.22 13.76 6.76
N THR A 111 -0.93 14.50 5.92
CA THR A 111 -2.15 15.23 6.25
C THR A 111 -3.40 14.47 5.76
N ASN A 112 -4.59 14.86 6.22
CA ASN A 112 -5.82 14.14 5.91
C ASN A 112 -6.05 14.07 4.40
N GLY A 113 -6.43 12.89 3.89
CA GLY A 113 -6.61 12.65 2.45
C GLY A 113 -5.31 12.36 1.69
N GLN A 114 -4.14 12.42 2.34
CA GLN A 114 -2.88 12.03 1.70
C GLN A 114 -2.59 10.53 1.84
N VAL A 115 -1.75 10.06 0.93
CA VAL A 115 -1.43 8.64 0.77
C VAL A 115 0.09 8.46 0.78
N ALA A 116 0.56 7.42 1.46
CA ALA A 116 1.92 6.91 1.32
C ALA A 116 1.92 5.49 0.76
N LEU A 117 2.92 5.15 -0.05
CA LEU A 117 3.30 3.79 -0.39
C LEU A 117 4.62 3.49 0.31
N LEU A 118 4.62 2.41 1.09
CA LEU A 118 5.84 1.88 1.71
C LEU A 118 6.49 0.85 0.79
N GLU A 119 7.80 0.67 0.95
CA GLU A 119 8.57 -0.31 0.18
C GLU A 119 8.14 -1.77 0.47
N ASN A 120 8.61 -2.68 -0.39
CA ASN A 120 8.24 -4.08 -0.46
C ASN A 120 8.37 -4.81 0.88
N LEU A 121 7.22 -5.25 1.42
CA LEU A 121 7.17 -5.99 2.69
C LEU A 121 8.13 -7.19 2.71
N ARG A 122 8.32 -7.87 1.57
CA ARG A 122 9.16 -9.06 1.48
C ARG A 122 10.66 -8.78 1.47
N TYR A 123 11.10 -7.51 1.49
CA TYR A 123 12.48 -7.17 1.83
C TYR A 123 12.82 -7.49 3.28
N HIS A 124 11.82 -7.70 4.14
CA HIS A 124 11.98 -8.18 5.50
C HIS A 124 11.57 -9.65 5.58
N ALA A 125 12.48 -10.54 5.96
CA ALA A 125 12.22 -11.98 6.03
C ALA A 125 11.10 -12.36 7.03
N GLN A 126 10.86 -11.47 8.00
CA GLN A 126 9.82 -11.51 9.01
C GLN A 126 8.42 -11.61 8.40
N GLU A 127 8.19 -10.94 7.26
CA GLU A 127 6.90 -10.91 6.57
C GLU A 127 6.43 -12.32 6.17
N GLU A 128 7.31 -13.15 5.59
CA GLU A 128 6.94 -14.51 5.16
C GLU A 128 6.84 -15.49 6.34
N LYS A 129 7.38 -15.13 7.51
CA LYS A 129 7.33 -15.93 8.75
C LYS A 129 6.15 -15.58 9.64
N ASN A 130 5.38 -14.54 9.31
CA ASN A 130 4.38 -13.96 10.21
C ASN A 130 4.98 -13.67 11.59
N ASP A 131 6.17 -13.07 11.59
CA ASP A 131 6.89 -12.73 12.81
C ASP A 131 6.09 -11.70 13.63
N PRO A 132 5.89 -11.90 14.94
CA PRO A 132 5.14 -10.97 15.78
C PRO A 132 5.92 -9.70 16.16
N ALA A 133 7.23 -9.63 15.89
CA ALA A 133 8.13 -8.56 16.34
C ALA A 133 8.55 -7.61 15.21
#